data_AF-A0A7C5GQU7-F1
#
_entry.id   AF-A0A7C5GQU7-F1
#
_cell.length_a   1.000
_cell.length_b   1.000
_cell.length_c   1.000
_cell.angle_alpha   90.00
_cell.angle_beta   90.00
_cell.angle_gamma   90.00
#
_symmetry.space_group_name_H-M   'P 1'
#
loop_
_entity.id
_entity.type
_entity.pdbx_description
1 polymer ?
#
loop_
_entity_poly.entity_id
_entity_poly.type
_entity_poly.pdbx_seq_one_letter_code
_entity_poly.pdbx_strand_id
1 'polypeptide(L)'
;MAIRNIAVRVETADAPYAGTDGRVYVGLGGREFYIDMPGNDLERGMRQTFVLGDGATIKDADKNDPRDPAIDMDDIRAFPAYIRFEPRGDHANWKVKDIEVDVVPDGGRPMRLTNSWLSGSGGLWIGQRCGEFLFLRAG
;
A
#
# COMPACT_ATOMS: atom_id res chain seq x y z
N MET A 1 -8.93 -4.99 -18.74
CA MET A 1 -9.40 -3.56 -18.70
C MET A 1 -8.33 -2.71 -18.06
N ALA A 2 -7.84 -1.68 -18.74
CA ALA A 2 -6.69 -0.89 -18.30
C ALA A 2 -6.94 -0.15 -16.98
N ILE A 3 -5.87 0.09 -16.23
CA ILE A 3 -5.89 0.85 -14.97
C ILE A 3 -5.45 2.29 -15.23
N ARG A 4 -6.19 3.23 -14.66
CA ARG A 4 -5.92 4.66 -14.76
C ARG A 4 -5.05 5.15 -13.60
N ASN A 5 -5.42 4.79 -12.38
CA ASN A 5 -4.63 5.05 -11.19
C ASN A 5 -4.92 4.03 -10.07
N ILE A 6 -4.05 4.07 -9.06
CA ILE A 6 -4.18 3.30 -7.82
C ILE A 6 -4.06 4.30 -6.68
N ALA A 7 -5.02 4.29 -5.76
CA ALA A 7 -4.97 5.09 -4.54
C ALA A 7 -4.80 4.17 -3.33
N VAL A 8 -3.67 4.29 -2.64
CA VAL A 8 -3.33 3.53 -1.43
C VAL A 8 -3.51 4.43 -0.23
N ARG A 9 -4.49 4.12 0.62
CA ARG A 9 -4.68 4.78 1.92
C ARG A 9 -4.06 3.91 2.99
N VAL A 10 -3.23 4.54 3.81
CA VAL A 10 -2.51 3.90 4.89
C VAL A 10 -2.80 4.64 6.19
N GLU A 11 -3.12 3.89 7.23
CA GLU A 11 -3.19 4.40 8.59
C GLU A 11 -2.21 3.66 9.49
N THR A 12 -1.28 4.40 10.08
CA THR A 12 -0.40 3.88 11.13
C THR A 12 -1.12 3.96 12.47
N ALA A 13 -0.98 2.92 13.29
CA ALA A 13 -1.60 2.90 14.61
C ALA A 13 -1.09 4.03 15.52
N ASP A 14 -1.97 4.53 16.38
CA ASP A 14 -1.59 5.46 17.45
C ASP A 14 -1.08 4.67 18.67
N ALA A 15 0.10 4.06 18.53
CA ALA A 15 0.77 3.31 19.59
C ALA A 15 2.26 3.67 19.67
N PRO A 16 2.92 3.52 20.83
CA PRO A 16 4.36 3.71 20.95
C PRO A 16 5.13 2.89 19.90
N TYR A 17 6.09 3.54 19.23
CA TYR A 17 6.94 2.95 18.18
C TYR A 17 6.19 2.42 16.95
N ALA A 18 4.95 2.86 16.73
CA ALA A 18 4.13 2.36 15.62
C ALA A 18 4.58 2.84 14.24
N GLY A 19 5.22 4.00 14.13
CA GLY A 19 5.71 4.58 12.87
C GLY A 19 6.95 3.87 12.32
N THR A 20 7.36 4.24 11.11
CA THR A 20 8.50 3.61 10.44
C THR A 20 9.22 4.53 9.46
N ASP A 21 10.54 4.33 9.32
CA ASP A 21 11.38 4.88 8.24
C ASP A 21 11.73 3.81 7.19
N GLY A 22 11.14 2.62 7.30
CA GLY A 22 11.32 1.55 6.34
C GLY A 22 10.58 1.84 5.03
N ARG A 23 10.83 1.02 4.00
CA ARG A 23 10.20 1.20 2.70
C ARG A 23 8.91 0.39 2.64
N VAL A 24 7.85 0.98 2.10
CA VAL A 24 6.57 0.28 1.92
C VAL A 24 6.27 0.15 0.44
N TYR A 25 5.80 -1.03 0.06
CA TYR A 25 5.44 -1.37 -1.30
C TYR A 25 4.01 -1.87 -1.35
N VAL A 26 3.29 -1.53 -2.41
CA VAL A 26 2.03 -2.18 -2.76
C VAL A 26 2.30 -3.18 -3.89
N GLY A 27 1.99 -4.45 -3.65
CA GLY A 27 2.06 -5.53 -4.62
C GLY A 27 0.71 -5.70 -5.32
N LEU A 28 0.68 -5.50 -6.64
CA LEU A 28 -0.52 -5.61 -7.48
C LEU A 28 -0.14 -6.09 -8.89
N GLY A 29 -1.00 -6.93 -9.48
CA GLY A 29 -0.84 -7.34 -10.88
C GLY A 29 0.52 -8.00 -11.17
N GLY A 30 1.11 -8.69 -10.19
CA GLY A 30 2.37 -9.41 -10.35
C GLY A 30 3.65 -8.59 -10.19
N ARG A 31 3.58 -7.30 -9.81
CA ARG A 31 4.75 -6.47 -9.48
C ARG A 31 4.52 -5.59 -8.25
N GLU A 32 5.59 -4.98 -7.76
CA GLU A 32 5.56 -4.06 -6.63
C GLU A 32 5.73 -2.60 -7.08
N PHE A 33 5.10 -1.70 -6.33
CA PHE A 33 5.25 -0.26 -6.47
C PHE A 33 5.67 0.34 -5.14
N TYR A 34 6.76 1.10 -5.14
CA TYR A 34 7.24 1.79 -3.95
C TYR A 34 6.32 2.98 -3.65
N ILE A 35 5.74 3.02 -2.45
CA ILE A 35 4.93 4.16 -2.00
C ILE A 35 5.77 5.00 -1.04
N ASP A 36 6.16 6.18 -1.51
CA ASP A 36 7.01 7.12 -0.78
C ASP A 36 6.55 8.54 -1.09
N MET A 37 6.41 9.36 -0.05
CA MET A 37 6.13 10.79 -0.21
C MET A 37 7.29 11.67 0.25
N PRO A 38 7.39 12.92 -0.26
CA PRO A 38 8.31 13.90 0.31
C PRO A 38 7.92 14.25 1.76
N GLY A 39 8.76 13.91 2.75
CA GLY A 39 8.56 14.25 4.18
C GLY A 39 8.70 13.03 5.11
N ASN A 40 8.33 13.17 6.39
CA ASN A 40 8.07 12.03 7.29
C ASN A 40 6.67 11.50 6.97
N ASP A 41 6.62 10.37 6.28
CA ASP A 41 5.42 9.60 6.03
C ASP A 41 5.24 8.50 7.10
N LEU A 42 4.02 7.98 7.21
CA LEU A 42 3.70 6.80 8.04
C LEU A 42 4.00 6.92 9.56
N GLU A 43 4.12 8.14 10.07
CA GLU A 43 4.28 8.39 11.51
C GLU A 43 3.12 7.86 12.36
N ARG A 44 3.38 7.68 13.65
CA ARG A 44 2.38 7.22 14.62
C ARG A 44 1.08 8.03 14.50
N GLY A 45 -0.05 7.34 14.34
CA GLY A 45 -1.38 7.94 14.26
C GLY A 45 -1.68 8.67 12.95
N MET A 46 -0.74 8.69 11.98
CA MET A 46 -0.97 9.32 10.69
C MET A 46 -1.86 8.48 9.80
N ARG A 47 -2.69 9.19 9.02
CA ARG A 47 -3.39 8.63 7.86
C ARG A 47 -2.95 9.39 6.61
N GLN A 48 -2.58 8.64 5.58
CA GLN A 48 -1.98 9.19 4.38
C GLN A 48 -2.48 8.48 3.14
N THR A 49 -2.53 9.18 2.00
CA THR A 49 -2.99 8.63 0.71
C THR A 49 -1.94 8.83 -0.37
N PHE A 50 -1.48 7.73 -0.96
CA PHE A 50 -0.52 7.69 -2.04
C PHE A 50 -1.25 7.38 -3.34
N VAL A 51 -1.00 8.16 -4.39
CA VAL A 51 -1.60 7.94 -5.72
C VAL A 51 -0.50 7.57 -6.70
N LEU A 52 -0.73 6.51 -7.47
CA LEU A 52 0.12 6.05 -8.58
C LEU A 52 -0.64 6.16 -9.90
N GLY A 53 0.06 6.48 -11.00
CA GLY A 53 -0.56 6.71 -12.31
C GLY A 53 -1.15 8.12 -12.44
N ASP A 54 -2.37 8.24 -12.93
CA ASP A 54 -3.03 9.55 -13.06
C ASP A 54 -3.18 10.29 -11.73
N GLY A 55 -2.59 11.48 -11.66
CA GLY A 55 -2.59 12.32 -10.46
C GLY A 55 -1.62 11.85 -9.38
N ALA A 56 -0.52 11.17 -9.78
CA ALA A 56 0.45 10.62 -8.86
C ALA A 56 0.98 11.63 -7.84
N THR A 57 1.12 11.17 -6.59
CA THR A 57 1.63 11.96 -5.45
C THR A 57 2.94 11.42 -4.87
N ILE A 58 3.40 10.26 -5.36
CA ILE A 58 4.59 9.57 -4.87
C ILE A 58 5.87 10.10 -5.50
N LYS A 59 7.01 9.88 -4.83
CA LYS A 59 8.34 10.02 -5.45
C LYS A 59 8.53 8.97 -6.55
N ASP A 60 9.39 9.28 -7.52
CA ASP A 60 9.71 8.37 -8.64
C ASP A 60 8.45 7.82 -9.35
N ALA A 61 7.46 8.69 -9.56
CA ALA A 61 6.16 8.32 -10.13
C ALA A 61 6.27 7.70 -11.52
N ASP A 62 7.27 8.09 -12.31
CA ASP A 62 7.61 7.53 -13.62
C ASP A 62 8.02 6.05 -13.52
N LYS A 63 8.76 5.66 -12.48
CA LYS A 63 9.19 4.26 -12.26
C LYS A 63 8.11 3.39 -11.64
N ASN A 64 7.13 4.02 -11.00
CA ASN A 64 6.05 3.36 -10.26
C ASN A 64 4.69 3.58 -10.94
N ASP A 65 4.67 3.90 -12.23
CA ASP A 65 3.43 4.06 -12.99
C ASP A 65 2.83 2.67 -13.32
N PRO A 66 1.60 2.35 -12.87
CA PRO A 66 0.95 1.09 -13.23
C PRO A 66 0.59 0.98 -14.71
N ARG A 67 0.80 2.06 -15.48
CA ARG A 67 0.59 2.10 -16.93
C ARG A 67 1.88 1.78 -17.71
N ASP A 68 3.02 1.60 -17.04
CA ASP A 68 4.31 1.33 -17.68
C ASP A 68 5.21 0.29 -16.94
N PRO A 69 5.38 -0.93 -17.48
CA PRO A 69 4.43 -1.57 -18.40
C PRO A 69 3.03 -1.65 -17.78
N ALA A 70 2.02 -1.48 -18.63
CA ALA A 70 0.63 -1.46 -18.21
C ALA A 70 0.19 -2.78 -17.58
N ILE A 71 -0.35 -2.70 -16.37
CA ILE A 71 -1.14 -3.76 -15.74
C ILE A 71 -2.63 -3.47 -15.89
N ASP A 72 -3.44 -4.51 -15.87
CA ASP A 72 -4.87 -4.41 -16.09
C ASP A 72 -5.70 -5.15 -15.04
N MET A 73 -7.02 -5.00 -15.06
CA MET A 73 -7.90 -5.60 -14.06
C MET A 73 -7.88 -7.13 -14.01
N ASP A 74 -7.49 -7.82 -15.09
CA ASP A 74 -7.34 -9.26 -15.08
C ASP A 74 -6.08 -9.66 -14.33
N ASP A 75 -4.98 -8.90 -14.49
CA ASP A 75 -3.77 -9.07 -13.67
C ASP A 75 -4.06 -8.87 -12.18
N ILE A 76 -4.84 -7.84 -11.83
CA ILE A 76 -5.20 -7.58 -10.42
C ILE A 76 -5.99 -8.75 -9.82
N ARG A 77 -6.80 -9.44 -10.62
CA ARG A 77 -7.58 -10.60 -10.17
C ARG A 77 -6.76 -11.89 -10.13
N ALA A 78 -5.77 -12.00 -11.01
CA ALA A 78 -4.94 -13.20 -11.15
C ALA A 78 -3.85 -13.30 -10.07
N PHE A 79 -3.29 -12.17 -9.64
CA PHE A 79 -2.18 -12.14 -8.69
C PHE A 79 -2.62 -11.71 -7.28
N PRO A 80 -1.95 -12.20 -6.21
CA PRO A 80 -2.19 -11.72 -4.87
C PRO A 80 -1.92 -10.22 -4.75
N ALA A 81 -2.80 -9.52 -4.03
CA ALA A 81 -2.58 -8.15 -3.60
C ALA A 81 -2.02 -8.13 -2.19
N TYR A 82 -1.05 -7.26 -1.91
CA TYR A 82 -0.44 -7.15 -0.58
C TYR A 82 0.25 -5.81 -0.37
N ILE A 83 0.48 -5.48 0.89
CA ILE A 83 1.49 -4.49 1.30
C ILE A 83 2.73 -5.27 1.72
N ARG A 84 3.91 -4.88 1.23
CA ARG A 84 5.20 -5.37 1.73
C ARG A 84 5.92 -4.23 2.45
N PHE A 85 6.47 -4.54 3.61
CA PHE A 85 7.32 -3.66 4.38
C PHE A 85 8.76 -4.15 4.33
N GLU A 86 9.68 -3.28 3.94
CA GLU A 86 11.12 -3.51 3.99
C GLU A 86 11.72 -2.69 5.14
N PRO A 87 12.07 -3.33 6.26
CA PRO A 87 12.57 -2.65 7.44
C PRO A 87 13.91 -1.93 7.17
N ARG A 88 14.11 -0.77 7.78
CA ARG A 88 15.36 0.01 7.66
C ARG A 88 15.86 0.45 9.04
N GLY A 89 17.16 0.28 9.26
CA GLY A 89 17.82 0.68 10.51
C GLY A 89 17.24 -0.06 11.73
N ASP A 90 17.15 0.64 12.84
CA ASP A 90 16.66 0.07 14.11
C ASP A 90 15.11 0.02 14.19
N HIS A 91 14.41 0.61 13.21
CA HIS A 91 12.95 0.57 13.08
C HIS A 91 12.51 -0.72 12.37
N ALA A 92 12.74 -1.86 13.04
CA ALA A 92 12.51 -3.18 12.48
C ALA A 92 11.03 -3.53 12.24
N ASN A 93 10.10 -2.76 12.81
CA ASN A 93 8.67 -3.01 12.76
C ASN A 93 7.86 -1.75 12.47
N TRP A 94 6.66 -1.94 11.93
CA TRP A 94 5.66 -0.93 11.67
C TRP A 94 4.29 -1.45 12.13
N LYS A 95 3.50 -0.64 12.85
CA LYS A 95 2.16 -1.04 13.31
C LYS A 95 1.09 -0.46 12.40
N VAL A 96 0.63 -1.26 11.45
CA VAL A 96 -0.40 -0.89 10.48
C VAL A 96 -1.76 -0.97 11.16
N LYS A 97 -2.52 0.13 11.16
CA LYS A 97 -3.89 0.15 11.69
C LYS A 97 -4.91 -0.16 10.62
N ASP A 98 -4.76 0.44 9.44
CA ASP A 98 -5.69 0.20 8.32
C ASP A 98 -5.00 0.38 6.97
N ILE A 99 -5.49 -0.35 5.96
CA ILE A 99 -5.07 -0.26 4.55
C ILE A 99 -6.30 -0.37 3.67
N GLU A 100 -6.49 0.63 2.80
CA GLU A 100 -7.39 0.54 1.66
C GLU A 100 -6.63 0.80 0.37
N VAL A 101 -6.84 -0.04 -0.63
CA VAL A 101 -6.31 0.19 -1.98
C VAL A 101 -7.46 0.25 -2.96
N ASP A 102 -7.68 1.41 -3.56
CA ASP A 102 -8.63 1.60 -4.65
C ASP A 102 -7.90 1.49 -5.99
N VAL A 103 -8.20 0.44 -6.75
CA VAL A 103 -7.74 0.29 -8.14
C VAL A 103 -8.80 0.88 -9.06
N VAL A 104 -8.44 1.94 -9.78
CA VAL A 104 -9.38 2.70 -10.63
C VAL A 104 -9.13 2.35 -12.09
N PRO A 105 -10.04 1.59 -12.73
CA PRO A 105 -9.93 1.29 -14.16
C PRO A 105 -10.20 2.53 -15.03
N ASP A 106 -9.74 2.49 -16.27
CA ASP A 106 -10.08 3.45 -17.33
C ASP A 106 -11.50 3.20 -17.86
N GLY A 107 -12.48 3.38 -16.96
CA GLY A 107 -13.88 3.05 -17.16
C GLY A 107 -14.40 2.00 -16.18
N GLY A 108 -15.63 2.16 -15.72
CA GLY A 108 -16.24 1.27 -14.73
C GLY A 108 -16.04 1.73 -13.28
N ARG A 109 -16.35 0.84 -12.33
CA ARG A 109 -16.31 1.13 -10.89
C ARG A 109 -14.96 0.73 -10.28
N PRO A 110 -14.37 1.54 -9.38
CA PRO A 110 -13.17 1.16 -8.66
C PRO A 110 -13.33 -0.17 -7.92
N MET A 111 -12.25 -0.94 -7.87
CA MET A 111 -12.17 -2.13 -7.03
C MET A 111 -11.38 -1.80 -5.77
N ARG A 112 -12.03 -1.93 -4.61
CA ARG A 112 -11.39 -1.72 -3.31
C ARG A 112 -10.83 -3.02 -2.75
N LEU A 113 -9.59 -2.98 -2.31
CA LEU A 113 -8.90 -4.06 -1.63
C LEU A 113 -8.59 -3.64 -0.19
N THR A 114 -8.86 -4.53 0.77
CA THR A 114 -8.63 -4.29 2.20
C THR A 114 -8.12 -5.55 2.89
N ASN A 115 -7.72 -5.44 4.16
CA ASN A 115 -7.52 -6.59 5.03
C ASN A 115 -8.55 -6.58 6.18
N SER A 116 -9.45 -7.56 6.20
CA SER A 116 -10.53 -7.62 7.20
C SER A 116 -10.04 -7.87 8.63
N TRP A 117 -8.81 -8.34 8.84
CA TRP A 117 -8.24 -8.50 10.19
C TRP A 117 -7.83 -7.18 10.82
N LEU A 118 -7.63 -6.14 10.02
CA LEU A 118 -7.33 -4.79 10.54
C LEU A 118 -8.58 -4.12 11.12
N SER A 119 -9.76 -4.40 10.55
CA SER A 119 -11.03 -3.84 11.00
C SER A 119 -11.33 -4.22 12.45
N GLY A 120 -11.54 -3.21 13.30
CA GLY A 120 -11.78 -3.40 14.74
C GLY A 120 -10.56 -3.85 15.54
N SER A 121 -9.40 -4.03 14.90
CA SER A 121 -8.14 -4.31 15.59
C SER A 121 -7.48 -3.02 16.09
N GLY A 122 -6.57 -3.15 17.05
CA GLY A 122 -5.66 -2.05 17.43
C GLY A 122 -4.47 -1.89 16.47
N GLY A 123 -4.54 -2.48 15.27
CA GLY A 123 -3.48 -2.60 14.29
C GLY A 123 -2.62 -3.86 14.42
N LEU A 124 -1.93 -4.20 13.35
CA LEU A 124 -1.03 -5.34 13.19
C LEU A 124 0.42 -4.87 13.10
N TRP A 125 1.32 -5.47 13.87
CA TRP A 125 2.75 -5.29 13.70
C TRP A 125 3.26 -6.13 12.53
N ILE A 126 3.92 -5.50 11.57
CA ILE A 126 4.69 -6.16 10.51
C ILE A 126 6.16 -5.71 10.58
N GLY A 127 7.08 -6.57 10.15
CA GLY A 127 8.52 -6.35 10.32
C GLY A 127 9.34 -7.63 10.36
N GLN A 128 10.65 -7.48 10.60
CA GLN A 128 11.64 -8.57 10.51
C GLN A 128 11.32 -9.79 11.39
N ARG A 129 10.50 -9.59 12.45
CA ARG A 129 10.16 -10.63 13.43
C ARG A 129 8.67 -10.97 13.50
N CYS A 130 7.83 -10.35 12.68
CA CYS A 130 6.38 -10.57 12.68
C CYS A 130 5.77 -10.70 11.28
N GLY A 131 6.62 -10.93 10.27
CA GLY A 131 6.21 -11.04 8.87
C GLY A 131 6.16 -9.67 8.22
N GLU A 132 6.59 -9.61 6.96
CA GLU A 132 6.76 -8.35 6.22
C GLU A 132 5.62 -8.09 5.22
N PHE A 133 4.68 -9.02 5.10
CA PHE A 133 3.59 -8.97 4.13
C PHE A 133 2.23 -8.90 4.82
N LEU A 134 1.38 -8.02 4.33
CA LEU A 134 -0.03 -7.92 4.67
C LEU A 134 -0.86 -8.11 3.41
N PHE A 135 -1.45 -9.30 3.25
CA PHE A 135 -2.28 -9.60 2.08
C PHE A 135 -3.62 -8.85 2.11
N LEU A 136 -4.07 -8.44 0.94
CA LEU A 136 -5.32 -7.72 0.73
C LEU A 136 -6.25 -8.55 -0.15
N ARG A 137 -7.55 -8.34 -0.01
CA ARG A 137 -8.58 -8.95 -0.87
C ARG A 137 -9.67 -7.95 -1.20
N ALA A 138 -10.37 -8.19 -2.30
CA ALA A 138 -11.63 -7.51 -2.56
C ALA A 138 -12.64 -7.85 -1.46
N GLY A 139 -13.37 -6.83 -0.99
CA GLY A 139 -14.50 -6.99 -0.08
C GLY A 139 -15.72 -7.60 -0.75
#